data_AF-A0A4S4M6Y5-F1
#
_entry.id   AF-A0A4S4M6Y5-F1
#
_cell.length_a   1.000
_cell.length_b   1.000
_cell.length_c   1.000
_cell.angle_alpha   90.00
_cell.angle_beta   90.00
_cell.angle_gamma   90.00
#
_symmetry.space_group_name_H-M   'P 1'
#
loop_
_entity.id
_entity.type
_entity.pdbx_description
1 polymer ?
#
loop_
_entity_poly.entity_id
_entity_poly.type
_entity_poly.pdbx_seq_one_letter_code
_entity_poly.pdbx_strand_id
1 'polypeptide(L)'
;MSTPLYSFFVHANTCLDYDRPRRDSSKTNADAGSSTRNSARHHEDAPQLLTPPSTFFPTTHFERSASRQNNAVAGSSTAGNSARRPQVPAHKDLTTHFEEDPSSLIPRWVSQATKWLRSVSTEPDWVALTDAWLALEVAFRYDMLTPLDMTCRPALISKWIHDGRAYTREMPVPNPAALPLFSRSLRMYWMTISPAWRGSSWPLQQVRTRTRPRDWETVAHTGPNGMWLVLLGLSWWFVAAPTSAPLRELIQDVTWALDMMTPSDD
;
A
#
# COMPACT_ATOMS: atom_id res chain seq x y z
N MET A 1 26.67 29.61 7.39
CA MET A 1 27.03 28.21 7.64
C MET A 1 25.83 27.35 7.26
N SER A 2 25.84 26.80 6.04
CA SER A 2 24.74 25.99 5.50
C SER A 2 24.91 24.53 5.88
N THR A 3 23.90 23.95 6.51
CA THR A 3 23.77 22.50 6.70
C THR A 3 23.21 21.85 5.43
N PRO A 4 23.78 20.74 4.93
CA PRO A 4 23.23 20.04 3.77
C PRO A 4 22.01 19.20 4.16
N LEU A 5 21.02 19.18 3.26
CA LEU A 5 19.82 18.35 3.35
C LEU A 5 20.20 16.87 3.29
N TYR A 6 19.60 16.13 4.21
CA TYR A 6 19.88 14.75 4.56
C TYR A 6 19.63 13.74 3.43
N SER A 7 20.59 12.83 3.32
CA SER A 7 20.57 11.54 2.65
C SER A 7 19.41 10.65 3.15
N PHE A 8 18.47 10.30 2.27
CA PHE A 8 17.37 9.34 2.56
C PHE A 8 17.40 8.08 1.66
N PHE A 9 18.50 7.81 0.96
CA PHE A 9 18.51 6.76 -0.08
C PHE A 9 19.21 5.42 0.27
N VAL A 10 19.67 5.20 1.51
CA VAL A 10 20.58 4.05 1.77
C VAL A 10 19.88 2.77 2.31
N HIS A 11 18.60 2.80 2.71
CA HIS A 11 17.93 1.60 3.27
C HIS A 11 17.06 0.79 2.29
N ALA A 12 16.96 1.19 1.01
CA ALA A 12 16.15 0.46 0.03
C ALA A 12 16.78 -0.85 -0.48
N ASN A 13 18.05 -1.13 -0.17
CA ASN A 13 18.80 -2.24 -0.77
C ASN A 13 18.65 -3.60 -0.07
N THR A 14 18.25 -3.65 1.20
CA THR A 14 18.16 -4.94 1.93
C THR A 14 17.02 -5.83 1.44
N CYS A 15 15.99 -5.25 0.83
CA CYS A 15 14.85 -6.01 0.30
C CYS A 15 15.09 -6.60 -1.08
N LEU A 16 16.06 -6.09 -1.86
CA LEU A 16 16.35 -6.59 -3.20
C LEU A 16 17.22 -7.86 -3.20
N ASP A 17 17.86 -8.19 -2.09
CA ASP A 17 18.75 -9.35 -1.94
C ASP A 17 17.99 -10.67 -1.65
N TYR A 18 16.68 -10.63 -1.40
CA TYR A 18 15.89 -11.82 -1.04
C TYR A 18 15.80 -12.85 -2.17
N ASP A 19 16.06 -12.43 -3.42
CA ASP A 19 15.93 -13.27 -4.62
C ASP A 19 17.28 -13.79 -5.13
N ARG A 20 18.37 -13.67 -4.34
CA ARG A 20 19.59 -14.41 -4.68
C ARG A 20 19.27 -15.90 -4.49
N PRO A 21 19.34 -16.74 -5.55
CA PRO A 21 19.20 -18.17 -5.39
C PRO A 21 20.19 -18.59 -4.31
N ARG A 22 19.67 -19.20 -3.23
CA ARG A 22 20.48 -19.75 -2.15
C ARG A 22 21.51 -20.65 -2.82
N ARG A 23 22.74 -20.17 -2.90
CA ARG A 23 23.83 -20.87 -3.57
C ARG A 23 24.12 -22.09 -2.72
N ASP A 24 23.46 -23.20 -3.03
CA ASP A 24 23.72 -24.47 -2.39
C ASP A 24 25.20 -24.75 -2.56
N SER A 25 25.91 -24.63 -1.44
CA SER A 25 27.35 -24.87 -1.35
C SER A 25 27.59 -26.37 -1.30
N SER A 26 27.04 -27.10 -2.26
CA SER A 26 27.34 -28.49 -2.51
C SER A 26 28.60 -28.54 -3.36
N LYS A 27 29.75 -28.56 -2.69
CA LYS A 27 31.04 -28.88 -3.30
C LYS A 27 30.98 -30.30 -3.86
N THR A 28 30.77 -30.45 -5.16
CA THR A 28 31.12 -31.66 -5.89
C THR A 28 32.46 -31.43 -6.59
N ASN A 29 33.50 -32.08 -6.07
CA ASN A 29 34.73 -32.34 -6.80
C ASN A 29 34.47 -33.49 -7.76
N ALA A 30 34.55 -33.23 -9.06
CA ALA A 30 34.86 -34.15 -10.15
C ALA A 30 34.71 -33.37 -11.45
N ASP A 31 35.38 -33.61 -12.56
CA ASP A 31 36.67 -34.19 -12.89
C ASP A 31 36.85 -33.81 -14.38
N ALA A 32 38.07 -33.76 -14.89
CA ALA A 32 38.35 -33.22 -16.22
C ALA A 32 37.76 -34.08 -17.35
N GLY A 33 37.25 -33.42 -18.40
CA GLY A 33 36.78 -34.09 -19.63
C GLY A 33 36.60 -33.11 -20.79
N SER A 34 37.56 -33.16 -21.71
CA SER A 34 37.74 -32.32 -22.89
C SER A 34 36.68 -32.51 -24.00
N SER A 35 36.49 -31.47 -24.82
CA SER A 35 36.52 -31.52 -26.31
C SER A 35 35.29 -31.07 -27.11
N THR A 36 35.60 -30.26 -28.14
CA THR A 36 34.96 -30.03 -29.46
C THR A 36 33.67 -29.19 -29.53
N ARG A 37 33.76 -27.94 -30.03
CA ARG A 37 33.58 -27.49 -31.44
C ARG A 37 32.22 -27.85 -32.05
N ASN A 38 31.38 -26.85 -32.33
CA ASN A 38 31.02 -26.50 -33.72
C ASN A 38 30.24 -25.19 -33.87
N SER A 39 30.59 -24.50 -34.94
CA SER A 39 29.96 -23.34 -35.56
C SER A 39 28.60 -23.65 -36.20
N ALA A 40 27.68 -22.68 -36.18
CA ALA A 40 26.78 -22.27 -37.28
C ALA A 40 25.85 -21.16 -36.73
N ARG A 41 26.13 -19.87 -36.94
CA ARG A 41 25.54 -19.04 -38.00
C ARG A 41 24.17 -19.53 -38.50
N HIS A 42 23.11 -18.98 -37.93
CA HIS A 42 21.87 -18.71 -38.67
C HIS A 42 21.45 -17.27 -38.41
N HIS A 43 21.29 -16.58 -39.53
CA HIS A 43 20.87 -15.20 -39.71
C HIS A 43 19.43 -15.36 -40.24
N GLU A 44 18.42 -14.82 -39.57
CA GLU A 44 17.11 -14.56 -40.18
C GLU A 44 16.26 -13.58 -39.36
N ASP A 45 15.96 -12.48 -40.04
CA ASP A 45 14.74 -11.67 -40.07
C ASP A 45 14.20 -11.00 -38.80
N ALA A 46 14.46 -9.69 -38.77
CA ALA A 46 13.82 -8.69 -37.92
C ALA A 46 12.40 -8.35 -38.45
N PRO A 47 11.34 -8.43 -37.63
CA PRO A 47 10.04 -7.91 -38.00
C PRO A 47 9.99 -6.38 -37.88
N GLN A 48 9.35 -5.76 -38.87
CA GLN A 48 9.20 -4.31 -38.99
C GLN A 48 8.41 -3.70 -37.83
N LEU A 49 8.92 -2.56 -37.36
CA LEU A 49 8.36 -1.71 -36.33
C LEU A 49 7.07 -1.03 -36.82
N LEU A 50 5.93 -1.43 -36.25
CA LEU A 50 4.70 -0.66 -36.31
C LEU A 50 4.80 0.50 -35.31
N THR A 51 4.83 1.72 -35.83
CA THR A 51 4.76 2.96 -35.05
C THR A 51 3.37 3.11 -34.41
N PRO A 52 3.28 3.43 -33.09
CA PRO A 52 2.00 3.74 -32.47
C PRO A 52 1.53 5.17 -32.84
N PRO A 53 0.20 5.42 -32.87
CA PRO A 53 -0.37 6.73 -33.14
C PRO A 53 -0.08 7.70 -32.00
N SER A 54 0.45 8.86 -32.38
CA SER A 54 0.74 9.99 -31.50
C SER A 54 -0.56 10.56 -30.92
N THR A 55 -0.83 10.29 -29.65
CA THR A 55 -1.89 10.96 -28.89
C THR A 55 -1.30 12.17 -28.20
N PHE A 56 -1.49 13.33 -28.82
CA PHE A 56 -1.29 14.63 -28.22
C PHE A 56 -2.19 14.77 -26.99
N PHE A 57 -1.59 14.86 -25.80
CA PHE A 57 -2.24 15.42 -24.63
C PHE A 57 -1.71 16.84 -24.40
N PRO A 58 -2.58 17.84 -24.23
CA PRO A 58 -2.17 19.21 -23.97
C PRO A 58 -1.56 19.30 -22.58
N THR A 59 -0.30 19.74 -22.52
CA THR A 59 0.38 20.11 -21.27
C THR A 59 -0.19 21.44 -20.80
N THR A 60 -1.12 21.43 -19.84
CA THR A 60 -1.49 22.64 -19.10
C THR A 60 -0.45 22.87 -18.02
N HIS A 61 0.41 23.85 -18.27
CA HIS A 61 1.35 24.42 -17.32
C HIS A 61 0.57 25.08 -16.16
N PHE A 62 0.46 24.41 -15.01
CA PHE A 62 -0.10 25.00 -13.80
C PHE A 62 1.03 25.54 -12.92
N GLU A 63 1.31 26.82 -13.11
CA GLU A 63 2.31 27.58 -12.36
C GLU A 63 1.75 27.86 -10.96
N ARG A 64 2.24 27.13 -9.94
CA ARG A 64 1.82 27.30 -8.55
C ARG A 64 2.77 28.26 -7.84
N SER A 65 2.40 29.54 -7.84
CA SER A 65 3.00 30.59 -7.00
C SER A 65 2.83 30.26 -5.51
N ALA A 66 3.93 30.01 -4.82
CA ALA A 66 3.96 29.89 -3.36
C ALA A 66 4.37 31.24 -2.75
N SER A 67 3.39 32.02 -2.29
CA SER A 67 3.61 33.18 -1.43
C SER A 67 3.66 32.72 0.03
N ARG A 68 4.85 32.75 0.64
CA ARG A 68 5.03 32.58 2.09
C ARG A 68 5.01 33.95 2.75
N GLN A 69 3.94 34.28 3.45
CA GLN A 69 3.93 35.37 4.42
C GLN A 69 4.33 34.83 5.80
N ASN A 70 5.48 35.30 6.27
CA ASN A 70 5.93 35.15 7.64
C ASN A 70 5.14 36.13 8.52
N ASN A 71 4.49 35.64 9.57
CA ASN A 71 4.06 36.48 10.68
C ASN A 71 4.63 35.91 11.98
N ALA A 72 5.63 36.61 12.51
CA ALA A 72 6.09 36.49 13.88
C ALA A 72 5.25 37.44 14.74
N VAL A 73 4.65 36.93 15.81
CA VAL A 73 4.10 37.76 16.89
C VAL A 73 4.55 37.16 18.21
N ALA A 74 5.37 37.96 18.92
CA ALA A 74 5.70 37.79 20.31
C ALA A 74 4.50 38.18 21.19
N GLY A 75 4.33 37.50 22.33
CA GLY A 75 3.30 37.84 23.32
C GLY A 75 3.58 37.18 24.66
N SER A 76 3.98 37.99 25.62
CA SER A 76 4.34 37.68 27.01
C SER A 76 3.12 37.45 27.91
N SER A 77 3.32 36.61 28.94
CA SER A 77 2.78 36.61 30.34
C SER A 77 1.34 37.05 30.63
N THR A 78 0.66 36.35 31.55
CA THR A 78 0.20 36.88 32.86
C THR A 78 -0.42 35.77 33.72
N ALA A 79 -0.04 35.76 35.00
CA ALA A 79 -0.54 34.90 36.06
C ALA A 79 -1.80 35.47 36.74
N GLY A 80 -2.58 34.59 37.38
CA GLY A 80 -3.45 34.92 38.52
C GLY A 80 -4.95 34.99 38.23
N ASN A 81 -5.74 34.05 38.79
CA ASN A 81 -6.46 34.28 40.05
C ASN A 81 -7.52 33.20 40.32
N SER A 82 -7.51 32.70 41.56
CA SER A 82 -8.60 31.99 42.20
C SER A 82 -9.80 32.90 42.45
N ALA A 83 -11.01 32.42 42.16
CA ALA A 83 -12.22 32.80 42.88
C ALA A 83 -13.25 31.66 42.84
N ARG A 84 -13.61 31.16 44.03
CA ARG A 84 -14.74 30.27 44.32
C ARG A 84 -16.09 30.96 44.08
N ARG A 85 -17.09 30.23 43.58
CA ARG A 85 -18.50 30.09 44.07
C ARG A 85 -19.41 29.47 42.98
N PRO A 86 -20.68 29.14 43.24
CA PRO A 86 -21.27 28.23 44.24
C PRO A 86 -22.04 27.07 43.54
N GLN A 87 -22.27 25.96 44.25
CA GLN A 87 -23.12 24.86 43.79
C GLN A 87 -24.61 25.13 44.04
N VAL A 88 -25.46 24.92 43.02
CA VAL A 88 -26.90 24.54 43.08
C VAL A 88 -27.36 24.12 41.64
N PRO A 89 -28.53 23.50 41.40
CA PRO A 89 -29.09 22.23 41.86
C PRO A 89 -29.24 21.18 40.72
N ALA A 90 -29.54 19.94 41.12
CA ALA A 90 -30.05 18.86 40.29
C ALA A 90 -31.19 19.30 39.36
N HIS A 91 -31.20 18.81 38.10
CA HIS A 91 -32.43 18.36 37.42
C HIS A 91 -32.18 17.75 36.02
N LYS A 92 -32.87 16.62 35.82
CA LYS A 92 -33.48 16.09 34.59
C LYS A 92 -32.59 15.29 33.63
N ASP A 93 -32.65 13.98 33.88
CA ASP A 93 -32.96 12.97 32.86
C ASP A 93 -33.68 13.54 31.64
N LEU A 94 -32.98 13.58 30.52
CA LEU A 94 -33.51 13.51 29.17
C LEU A 94 -32.33 13.19 28.27
N THR A 95 -31.86 11.95 28.40
CA THR A 95 -30.96 11.31 27.44
C THR A 95 -31.76 11.10 26.15
N THR A 96 -31.92 12.17 25.37
CA THR A 96 -32.30 12.08 23.97
C THR A 96 -31.19 11.33 23.26
N HIS A 97 -31.39 10.02 23.12
CA HIS A 97 -30.67 9.19 22.17
C HIS A 97 -30.95 9.78 20.78
N PHE A 98 -30.08 10.70 20.34
CA PHE A 98 -29.93 10.98 18.93
C PHE A 98 -29.49 9.66 18.31
N GLU A 99 -30.34 9.04 17.50
CA GLU A 99 -29.89 8.09 16.50
C GLU A 99 -28.91 8.86 15.62
N GLU A 100 -27.62 8.76 15.93
CA GLU A 100 -26.58 9.23 15.03
C GLU A 100 -26.75 8.47 13.72
N ASP A 101 -26.93 9.23 12.65
CA ASP A 101 -27.00 8.70 11.29
C ASP A 101 -25.80 7.77 11.08
N PRO A 102 -26.00 6.48 10.78
CA PRO A 102 -24.92 5.50 10.65
C PRO A 102 -23.93 5.88 9.53
N SER A 103 -24.34 6.75 8.58
CA SER A 103 -23.44 7.28 7.56
C SER A 103 -22.42 8.29 8.09
N SER A 104 -22.70 8.95 9.22
CA SER A 104 -21.76 9.87 9.88
C SER A 104 -20.55 9.16 10.50
N LEU A 105 -20.64 7.85 10.69
CA LEU A 105 -19.58 7.02 11.26
C LEU A 105 -18.48 6.66 10.26
N ILE A 106 -18.71 6.81 8.95
CA ILE A 106 -17.72 6.44 7.93
C ILE A 106 -16.69 7.57 7.80
N PRO A 107 -15.40 7.34 8.12
CA PRO A 107 -14.40 8.38 8.00
C PRO A 107 -14.25 8.83 6.54
N ARG A 108 -14.08 10.14 6.34
CA ARG A 108 -13.91 10.74 5.01
C ARG A 108 -12.86 10.03 4.13
N TRP A 109 -11.77 9.56 4.73
CA TRP A 109 -10.69 8.88 4.00
C TRP A 109 -11.15 7.53 3.44
N VAL A 110 -12.02 6.79 4.14
CA VAL A 110 -12.62 5.53 3.65
C VAL A 110 -13.51 5.82 2.45
N SER A 111 -14.36 6.84 2.52
CA SER A 111 -15.21 7.22 1.38
C SER A 111 -14.38 7.59 0.15
N GLN A 112 -13.27 8.31 0.34
CA GLN A 112 -12.34 8.66 -0.74
C GLN A 112 -11.61 7.44 -1.30
N ALA A 113 -11.12 6.55 -0.44
CA ALA A 113 -10.46 5.31 -0.80
C ALA A 113 -11.40 4.37 -1.58
N THR A 114 -12.61 4.13 -1.09
CA THR A 114 -13.63 3.31 -1.77
C THR A 114 -13.98 3.91 -3.12
N LYS A 115 -14.22 5.22 -3.20
CA LYS A 115 -14.49 5.90 -4.47
C LYS A 115 -13.35 5.70 -5.47
N TRP A 116 -12.10 5.79 -5.03
CA TRP A 116 -10.93 5.52 -5.86
C TRP A 116 -10.93 4.06 -6.34
N LEU A 117 -10.97 3.07 -5.43
CA LEU A 117 -10.90 1.65 -5.80
C LEU A 117 -12.00 1.26 -6.78
N ARG A 118 -13.23 1.71 -6.56
CA ARG A 118 -14.35 1.43 -7.48
C ARG A 118 -14.19 2.09 -8.85
N SER A 119 -13.40 3.16 -8.96
CA SER A 119 -13.08 3.78 -10.24
C SER A 119 -11.98 3.07 -11.02
N VAL A 120 -11.18 2.23 -10.37
CA VAL A 120 -10.04 1.53 -11.00
C VAL A 120 -10.53 0.38 -11.89
N SER A 121 -11.50 -0.40 -11.42
CA SER A 121 -12.03 -1.54 -12.18
C SER A 121 -13.40 -1.98 -11.67
N THR A 122 -14.20 -2.57 -12.57
CA THR A 122 -15.47 -3.25 -12.26
C THR A 122 -15.35 -4.77 -12.36
N GLU A 123 -14.13 -5.29 -12.51
CA GLU A 123 -13.93 -6.73 -12.61
C GLU A 123 -14.25 -7.46 -11.30
N PRO A 124 -14.83 -8.68 -11.35
CA PRO A 124 -15.31 -9.39 -10.16
C PRO A 124 -14.25 -9.57 -9.06
N ASP A 125 -13.03 -9.99 -9.41
CA ASP A 125 -11.96 -10.19 -8.44
C ASP A 125 -11.55 -8.88 -7.73
N TRP A 126 -11.60 -7.76 -8.45
CA TRP A 126 -11.27 -6.44 -7.90
C TRP A 126 -12.38 -5.90 -7.01
N VAL A 127 -13.63 -6.12 -7.40
CA VAL A 127 -14.82 -5.83 -6.59
C VAL A 127 -14.74 -6.62 -5.28
N ALA A 128 -14.49 -7.93 -5.35
CA ALA A 128 -14.34 -8.79 -4.17
C ALA A 128 -13.22 -8.31 -3.24
N LEU A 129 -12.04 -7.95 -3.77
CA LEU A 129 -10.95 -7.36 -2.98
C LEU A 129 -11.38 -6.08 -2.25
N THR A 130 -12.08 -5.20 -2.95
CA THR A 130 -12.56 -3.91 -2.41
C THR A 130 -13.60 -4.14 -1.31
N ASP A 131 -14.52 -5.08 -1.52
CA ASP A 131 -15.56 -5.45 -0.56
C ASP A 131 -14.97 -6.12 0.68
N ALA A 132 -14.02 -7.05 0.52
CA ALA A 132 -13.33 -7.69 1.64
C ALA A 132 -12.55 -6.69 2.51
N TRP A 133 -11.88 -5.71 1.89
CA TRP A 133 -11.21 -4.65 2.64
C TRP A 133 -12.20 -3.76 3.39
N LEU A 134 -13.32 -3.37 2.76
CA LEU A 134 -14.33 -2.56 3.43
C LEU A 134 -14.97 -3.31 4.61
N ALA A 135 -15.23 -4.61 4.44
CA ALA A 135 -15.73 -5.47 5.52
C ALA A 135 -14.76 -5.52 6.71
N LEU A 136 -13.45 -5.63 6.44
CA LEU A 136 -12.42 -5.56 7.47
C LEU A 136 -12.47 -4.20 8.20
N GLU A 137 -12.49 -3.08 7.47
CA GLU A 137 -12.54 -1.74 8.08
C GLU A 137 -13.80 -1.56 8.95
N VAL A 138 -14.95 -2.08 8.51
CA VAL A 138 -16.21 -2.07 9.27
C VAL A 138 -16.11 -2.92 10.53
N ALA A 139 -15.56 -4.13 10.44
CA ALA A 139 -15.41 -5.04 11.57
C ALA A 139 -14.54 -4.44 12.68
N PHE A 140 -13.54 -3.65 12.31
CA PHE A 140 -12.68 -2.91 13.24
C PHE A 140 -13.20 -1.50 13.54
N ARG A 141 -14.42 -1.15 13.14
CA ARG A 141 -15.07 0.15 13.37
C ARG A 141 -14.23 1.34 12.91
N TYR A 142 -13.49 1.15 11.84
CA TYR A 142 -12.54 2.12 11.30
C TYR A 142 -11.47 2.56 12.31
N ASP A 143 -11.18 1.71 13.30
CA ASP A 143 -10.16 2.00 14.29
C ASP A 143 -8.82 2.17 13.58
N MET A 144 -8.11 3.24 13.92
CA MET A 144 -6.81 3.56 13.35
C MET A 144 -5.75 2.81 14.13
N LEU A 145 -5.71 1.50 13.92
CA LEU A 145 -4.71 0.62 14.49
C LEU A 145 -3.30 1.06 14.09
N THR A 146 -2.32 0.48 14.78
CA THR A 146 -0.91 0.73 14.54
C THR A 146 -0.57 0.61 13.04
N PRO A 147 0.32 1.46 12.51
CA PRO A 147 0.65 1.44 11.09
C PRO A 147 1.31 0.11 10.72
N LEU A 148 1.09 -0.35 9.48
CA LEU A 148 1.84 -1.48 8.93
C LEU A 148 3.33 -1.20 8.97
N ASP A 149 4.10 -2.28 9.10
CA ASP A 149 5.54 -2.27 9.00
C ASP A 149 6.00 -1.56 7.70
N MET A 150 7.13 -0.87 7.76
CA MET A 150 7.66 -0.08 6.64
C MET A 150 8.68 -0.86 5.80
N THR A 151 9.11 -2.03 6.27
CA THR A 151 10.13 -2.87 5.64
C THR A 151 9.64 -3.33 4.28
N CYS A 152 10.48 -3.14 3.27
CA CYS A 152 10.19 -3.48 1.88
C CYS A 152 9.02 -2.75 1.23
N ARG A 153 8.47 -1.70 1.86
CA ARG A 153 7.41 -0.87 1.26
C ARG A 153 7.88 -0.25 -0.06
N PRO A 154 7.11 -0.36 -1.15
CA PRO A 154 7.44 0.28 -2.43
C PRO A 154 7.69 1.79 -2.27
N ALA A 155 8.79 2.28 -2.83
CA ALA A 155 9.19 3.68 -2.73
C ALA A 155 8.09 4.64 -3.23
N LEU A 156 7.29 4.23 -4.21
CA LEU A 156 6.17 5.02 -4.73
C LEU A 156 5.09 5.25 -3.66
N ILE A 157 4.81 4.24 -2.83
CA ILE A 157 3.86 4.36 -1.70
C ILE A 157 4.43 5.31 -0.65
N SER A 158 5.72 5.14 -0.29
CA SER A 158 6.39 6.03 0.68
C SER A 158 6.38 7.48 0.22
N LYS A 159 6.64 7.72 -1.07
CA LYS A 159 6.55 9.06 -1.68
C LYS A 159 5.13 9.62 -1.60
N TRP A 160 4.10 8.85 -1.94
CA TRP A 160 2.71 9.31 -1.85
C TRP A 160 2.29 9.67 -0.43
N ILE A 161 2.73 8.90 0.58
CA ILE A 161 2.50 9.21 1.99
C ILE A 161 3.17 10.53 2.36
N HIS A 162 4.45 10.70 1.98
CA HIS A 162 5.21 11.91 2.23
C HIS A 162 4.59 13.16 1.55
N ASP A 163 4.04 12.98 0.36
CA ASP A 163 3.40 14.04 -0.42
C ASP A 163 1.96 14.36 0.07
N GLY A 164 1.58 13.86 1.25
CA GLY A 164 0.35 14.24 1.96
C GLY A 164 -0.88 13.41 1.61
N ARG A 165 -0.70 12.23 1.00
CA ARG A 165 -1.80 11.30 0.65
C ARG A 165 -2.88 11.93 -0.22
N ALA A 166 -2.47 12.74 -1.19
CA ALA A 166 -3.42 13.46 -2.03
C ALA A 166 -4.19 12.47 -2.92
N TYR A 167 -5.51 12.35 -2.69
CA TYR A 167 -6.46 11.63 -3.55
C TYR A 167 -6.85 12.52 -4.74
N THR A 168 -5.88 12.86 -5.57
CA THR A 168 -6.10 13.69 -6.77
C THR A 168 -6.48 12.83 -7.96
N ARG A 169 -6.87 13.46 -9.07
CA ARG A 169 -7.08 12.78 -10.36
C ARG A 169 -5.80 12.12 -10.89
N GLU A 170 -4.63 12.58 -10.42
CA GLU A 170 -3.30 12.15 -10.86
C GLU A 170 -2.65 11.29 -9.78
N MET A 171 -3.31 10.20 -9.39
CA MET A 171 -2.68 9.19 -8.54
C MET A 171 -1.44 8.63 -9.27
N PRO A 172 -0.34 8.38 -8.55
CA PRO A 172 0.89 7.96 -9.18
C PRO A 172 0.72 6.57 -9.80
N VAL A 173 0.94 6.47 -11.10
CA VAL A 173 0.99 5.19 -11.83
C VAL A 173 2.46 4.88 -12.13
N PRO A 174 2.96 3.67 -11.79
CA PRO A 174 4.30 3.25 -12.14
C PRO A 174 4.52 3.40 -13.65
N ASN A 175 5.63 4.04 -14.04
CA ASN A 175 5.98 4.07 -15.44
C ASN A 175 6.26 2.64 -15.96
N PRO A 176 6.04 2.35 -17.26
CA PRO A 176 6.23 0.99 -17.79
C PRO A 176 7.63 0.41 -17.54
N ALA A 177 8.67 1.24 -17.54
CA ALA A 177 10.05 0.82 -17.30
C ALA A 177 10.31 0.41 -15.84
N ALA A 178 9.61 1.00 -14.88
CA ALA A 178 9.73 0.76 -13.45
C ALA A 178 8.70 -0.26 -12.95
N LEU A 179 7.70 -0.62 -13.76
CA LEU A 179 6.67 -1.57 -13.40
C LEU A 179 7.21 -2.94 -12.94
N PRO A 180 8.26 -3.53 -13.56
CA PRO A 180 8.84 -4.78 -13.06
C PRO A 180 9.43 -4.65 -11.64
N LEU A 181 10.09 -3.53 -11.35
CA LEU A 181 10.66 -3.27 -10.02
C LEU A 181 9.56 -2.99 -8.99
N PHE A 182 8.55 -2.20 -9.38
CA PHE A 182 7.41 -1.88 -8.52
C PHE A 182 6.63 -3.13 -8.14
N SER A 183 6.22 -3.95 -9.11
CA SER A 183 5.49 -5.20 -8.90
C SER A 183 6.26 -6.19 -8.04
N ARG A 184 7.59 -6.30 -8.23
CA ARG A 184 8.46 -7.10 -7.35
C ARG A 184 8.47 -6.57 -5.94
N SER A 185 8.69 -5.26 -5.75
CA SER A 185 8.72 -4.63 -4.43
C SER A 185 7.38 -4.75 -3.69
N LEU A 186 6.25 -4.68 -4.40
CA LEU A 186 4.93 -4.81 -3.80
C LEU A 186 4.66 -6.24 -3.33
N ARG A 187 5.04 -7.27 -4.11
CA ARG A 187 5.00 -8.66 -3.66
C ARG A 187 5.89 -8.90 -2.45
N MET A 188 7.13 -8.40 -2.49
CA MET A 188 8.06 -8.51 -1.36
C MET A 188 7.51 -7.84 -0.10
N TYR A 189 6.91 -6.66 -0.24
CA TYR A 189 6.24 -5.96 0.85
C TYR A 189 5.14 -6.83 1.46
N TRP A 190 4.24 -7.37 0.63
CA TRP A 190 3.16 -8.24 1.08
C TRP A 190 3.66 -9.49 1.80
N MET A 191 4.70 -10.13 1.27
CA MET A 191 5.33 -11.30 1.92
C MET A 191 6.01 -10.93 3.24
N THR A 192 6.57 -9.73 3.35
CA THR A 192 7.28 -9.27 4.56
C THR A 192 6.32 -8.96 5.70
N ILE A 193 5.19 -8.32 5.42
CA ILE A 193 4.18 -8.01 6.43
C ILE A 193 3.27 -9.20 6.74
N SER A 194 3.23 -10.20 5.84
CA SER A 194 2.46 -11.42 6.06
C SER A 194 2.98 -12.20 7.27
N PRO A 195 2.09 -12.86 8.03
CA PRO A 195 2.51 -13.68 9.14
C PRO A 195 3.51 -14.78 8.72
N ALA A 196 4.52 -15.03 9.57
CA ALA A 196 5.59 -15.97 9.26
C ALA A 196 5.12 -17.41 8.98
N TRP A 197 3.97 -17.81 9.53
CA TRP A 197 3.36 -19.13 9.27
C TRP A 197 2.90 -19.31 7.82
N ARG A 198 2.76 -18.22 7.04
CA ARG A 198 2.49 -18.27 5.60
C ARG A 198 3.71 -18.65 4.77
N GLY A 199 4.88 -18.75 5.40
CA GLY A 199 6.16 -19.00 4.74
C GLY A 199 6.78 -17.75 4.11
N SER A 200 7.94 -17.95 3.49
CA SER A 200 8.75 -16.88 2.91
C SER A 200 8.97 -17.00 1.40
N SER A 201 8.31 -17.97 0.76
CA SER A 201 8.36 -18.20 -0.68
C SER A 201 7.03 -17.84 -1.33
N TRP A 202 7.06 -17.29 -2.54
CA TRP A 202 5.85 -17.06 -3.34
C TRP A 202 5.47 -18.32 -4.12
N PRO A 203 4.17 -18.69 -4.20
CA PRO A 203 3.03 -18.10 -3.50
C PRO A 203 3.03 -18.43 -2.00
N LEU A 204 2.45 -17.53 -1.21
CA LEU A 204 2.30 -17.73 0.23
C LEU A 204 1.36 -18.90 0.54
N GLN A 205 1.60 -19.59 1.65
CA GLN A 205 0.76 -20.70 2.07
C GLN A 205 -0.63 -20.19 2.49
N GLN A 206 -1.66 -20.85 1.98
CA GLN A 206 -3.06 -20.65 2.36
C GLN A 206 -3.53 -21.88 3.14
N VAL A 207 -3.77 -21.70 4.44
CA VAL A 207 -4.25 -22.79 5.30
C VAL A 207 -5.77 -22.77 5.30
N ARG A 208 -6.40 -23.91 5.02
CA ARG A 208 -7.87 -24.02 4.93
C ARG A 208 -8.59 -23.89 6.27
N THR A 209 -7.92 -24.22 7.36
CA THR A 209 -8.48 -24.04 8.70
C THR A 209 -8.35 -22.59 9.11
N ARG A 210 -9.46 -21.99 9.56
CA ARG A 210 -9.49 -20.63 10.11
C ARG A 210 -8.42 -20.53 11.19
N THR A 211 -7.36 -19.78 10.92
CA THR A 211 -6.36 -19.45 11.90
C THR A 211 -7.00 -18.59 12.99
N ARG A 212 -6.42 -18.57 14.18
CA ARG A 212 -6.97 -17.72 15.25
C ARG A 212 -6.81 -16.26 14.80
N PRO A 213 -7.73 -15.34 15.13
CA PRO A 213 -7.57 -13.93 14.81
C PRO A 213 -6.20 -13.35 15.22
N ARG A 214 -5.64 -13.85 16.34
CA ARG A 214 -4.30 -13.49 16.82
C ARG A 214 -3.16 -13.81 15.85
N ASP A 215 -3.34 -14.81 14.99
CA ASP A 215 -2.33 -15.24 14.02
C ASP A 215 -2.16 -14.21 12.89
N TRP A 216 -3.07 -13.24 12.78
CA TRP A 216 -3.06 -12.15 11.80
C TRP A 216 -2.68 -10.78 12.38
N GLU A 217 -2.33 -10.69 13.68
CA GLU A 217 -2.03 -9.43 14.36
C GLU A 217 -0.98 -8.55 13.67
N THR A 218 -0.08 -9.14 12.87
CA THR A 218 0.98 -8.41 12.15
C THR A 218 0.51 -7.69 10.88
N VAL A 219 -0.67 -8.05 10.36
CA VAL A 219 -1.20 -7.54 9.08
C VAL A 219 -2.65 -7.06 9.18
N ALA A 220 -3.38 -7.46 10.22
CA ALA A 220 -4.75 -7.01 10.54
C ALA A 220 -4.77 -5.57 11.08
N HIS A 221 -4.13 -4.66 10.35
CA HIS A 221 -4.07 -3.24 10.64
C HIS A 221 -5.04 -2.51 9.70
N THR A 222 -5.98 -1.78 10.30
CA THR A 222 -6.96 -0.92 9.62
C THR A 222 -6.50 0.53 9.58
N GLY A 223 -7.24 1.38 8.88
CA GLY A 223 -6.90 2.80 8.77
C GLY A 223 -6.03 3.16 7.55
N PRO A 224 -5.67 4.45 7.40
CA PRO A 224 -5.00 4.97 6.21
C PRO A 224 -3.55 4.48 6.02
N ASN A 225 -2.96 3.85 7.04
CA ASN A 225 -1.63 3.23 7.00
C ASN A 225 -1.69 1.70 7.13
N GLY A 226 -2.90 1.13 7.15
CA GLY A 226 -3.15 -0.29 7.26
C GLY A 226 -3.17 -0.98 5.90
N MET A 227 -4.02 -2.00 5.78
CA MET A 227 -4.24 -2.77 4.56
C MET A 227 -4.55 -1.92 3.32
N TRP A 228 -5.12 -0.73 3.51
CA TRP A 228 -5.29 0.26 2.46
C TRP A 228 -4.02 0.48 1.60
N LEU A 229 -2.83 0.49 2.21
CA LEU A 229 -1.58 0.72 1.46
C LEU A 229 -1.27 -0.42 0.47
N VAL A 230 -1.64 -1.66 0.79
CA VAL A 230 -1.48 -2.80 -0.11
C VAL A 230 -2.45 -2.68 -1.30
N LEU A 231 -3.73 -2.38 -1.02
CA LEU A 231 -4.74 -2.15 -2.06
C LEU A 231 -4.38 -0.96 -2.96
N LEU A 232 -3.81 0.09 -2.38
CA LEU A 232 -3.33 1.25 -3.13
C LEU A 232 -2.24 0.85 -4.12
N GLY A 233 -1.24 0.09 -3.68
CA GLY A 233 -0.17 -0.41 -4.55
C GLY A 233 -0.72 -1.32 -5.66
N LEU A 234 -1.66 -2.21 -5.31
CA LEU A 234 -2.35 -3.07 -6.27
C LEU A 234 -3.12 -2.25 -7.30
N SER A 235 -3.79 -1.18 -6.88
CA SER A 235 -4.56 -0.31 -7.77
C SER A 235 -3.68 0.33 -8.83
N TRP A 236 -2.48 0.76 -8.45
CA TRP A 236 -1.51 1.35 -9.36
C TRP A 236 -0.93 0.31 -10.33
N TRP A 237 -0.65 -0.90 -9.85
CA TRP A 237 -0.24 -2.00 -10.73
C TRP A 237 -1.37 -2.37 -11.70
N PHE A 238 -2.61 -2.43 -11.23
CA PHE A 238 -3.77 -2.73 -12.06
C PHE A 238 -3.94 -1.73 -13.21
N VAL A 239 -3.87 -0.43 -12.92
CA VAL A 239 -3.91 0.61 -13.96
C VAL A 239 -2.77 0.46 -14.96
N ALA A 240 -1.57 0.11 -14.50
CA ALA A 240 -0.39 -0.03 -15.36
C ALA A 240 -0.38 -1.32 -16.20
N ALA A 241 -0.94 -2.42 -15.71
CA ALA A 241 -0.95 -3.73 -16.37
C ALA A 241 -2.13 -4.62 -15.92
N PRO A 242 -3.36 -4.35 -16.42
CA PRO A 242 -4.59 -5.03 -15.96
C PRO A 242 -4.65 -6.52 -16.29
N THR A 243 -3.88 -6.98 -17.30
CA THR A 243 -3.82 -8.37 -17.75
C THR A 243 -2.65 -9.17 -17.13
N SER A 244 -1.94 -8.58 -16.16
CA SER A 244 -0.78 -9.23 -15.54
C SER A 244 -1.20 -10.43 -14.69
N ALA A 245 -0.77 -11.65 -15.03
CA ALA A 245 -1.06 -12.84 -14.24
C ALA A 245 -0.51 -12.75 -12.78
N PRO A 246 0.73 -12.29 -12.53
CA PRO A 246 1.23 -12.10 -11.15
C PRO A 246 0.41 -11.09 -10.32
N LEU A 247 -0.21 -10.10 -10.97
CA LEU A 247 -1.13 -9.17 -10.30
C LEU A 247 -2.38 -9.92 -9.82
N ARG A 248 -2.95 -10.79 -10.66
CA ARG A 248 -4.15 -11.58 -10.32
C ARG A 248 -3.91 -12.52 -9.16
N GLU A 249 -2.77 -13.20 -9.16
CA GLU A 249 -2.35 -14.05 -8.04
C GLU A 249 -2.27 -13.25 -6.74
N LEU A 250 -1.67 -12.06 -6.77
CA LEU A 250 -1.56 -11.22 -5.58
C LEU A 250 -2.91 -10.66 -5.13
N ILE A 251 -3.80 -10.28 -6.06
CA ILE A 251 -5.18 -9.87 -5.73
C ILE A 251 -5.90 -11.00 -5.00
N GLN A 252 -5.88 -12.23 -5.55
CA GLN A 252 -6.53 -13.38 -4.94
C GLN A 252 -5.97 -13.70 -3.55
N ASP A 253 -4.65 -13.62 -3.38
CA ASP A 253 -4.00 -13.87 -2.10
C ASP A 253 -4.36 -12.82 -1.02
N VAL A 254 -4.41 -11.54 -1.40
CA VAL A 254 -4.79 -10.45 -0.49
C VAL A 254 -6.27 -10.53 -0.15
N THR A 255 -7.15 -10.83 -1.11
CA THR A 255 -8.59 -11.03 -0.85
C THR A 255 -8.79 -12.16 0.16
N TRP A 256 -8.16 -13.31 -0.07
CA TRP A 256 -8.22 -14.44 0.87
C TRP A 256 -7.75 -14.06 2.28
N ALA A 257 -6.65 -13.31 2.40
CA ALA A 257 -6.16 -12.85 3.69
C ALA A 257 -7.15 -11.90 4.39
N LEU A 258 -7.76 -10.97 3.67
CA LEU A 258 -8.79 -10.07 4.21
C LEU A 258 -10.00 -10.83 4.74
N ASP A 259 -10.46 -11.85 4.02
CA ASP A 259 -11.57 -12.71 4.46
C ASP A 259 -11.21 -13.47 5.75
N MET A 260 -9.96 -13.93 5.87
CA MET A 260 -9.48 -14.63 7.07
C MET A 260 -9.34 -13.70 8.28
N MET A 261 -9.04 -12.42 8.06
CA MET A 261 -8.93 -11.40 9.11
C MET A 261 -10.28 -10.87 9.57
N THR A 262 -11.31 -10.96 8.74
CA THR A 262 -12.65 -10.44 9.05
C THR A 262 -13.40 -11.44 9.95
N PRO A 263 -13.87 -11.03 11.14
CA PRO A 263 -14.74 -11.86 11.98
C PRO A 263 -16.01 -12.24 11.21
N SER A 264 -16.46 -13.50 11.34
CA SER A 264 -17.79 -13.88 10.89
C SER A 264 -18.77 -13.54 12.01
N ASP A 265 -19.92 -12.99 11.66
CA ASP A 265 -21.03 -12.72 12.59
C ASP A 265 -21.76 -14.01 13.03
N ASP A 266 -21.04 -15.11 13.28
CA ASP A 266 -21.61 -16.41 13.68
C ASP A 266 -22.29 -16.36 15.06
#